data_AF-A0A6V7I247-F1
#
_entry.id   AF-A0A6V7I247-F1
#
_cell.length_a   1.000
_cell.length_b   1.000
_cell.length_c   1.000
_cell.angle_alpha   90.00
_cell.angle_beta   90.00
_cell.angle_gamma   90.00
#
_symmetry.space_group_name_H-M   'P 1'
#
loop_
_entity.id
_entity.type
_entity.pdbx_description
1 polymer ?
#
loop_
_entity_poly.entity_id
_entity_poly.type
_entity_poly.pdbx_seq_one_letter_code
_entity_poly.pdbx_strand_id
1 'polypeptide(L)' 'EPNPEDPLNKDAAEVLQNNRRAFEQNVTKAMRGGYVGSVFFERCLK' A
#
# COMPACT_ATOMS: atom_id res chain seq x y z
N GLU A 1 -3.42 10.43 8.76
CA GLU A 1 -2.55 9.25 8.87
C GLU A 1 -3.41 7.99 8.77
N PRO A 2 -2.92 6.86 8.20
CA PRO A 2 -3.67 5.60 8.20
C PRO A 2 -3.85 5.11 9.64
N ASN A 3 -5.07 4.67 9.98
CA ASN A 3 -5.43 4.26 11.34
C ASN A 3 -4.79 2.90 11.68
N PRO A 4 -3.90 2.82 12.69
CA PRO A 4 -3.22 1.58 13.04
C PRO A 4 -4.04 0.64 13.94
N GLU A 5 -5.12 1.12 14.57
CA GLU A 5 -5.92 0.29 15.49
C GLU A 5 -6.90 -0.65 14.78
N ASP A 6 -7.29 -0.36 13.54
CA ASP A 6 -8.06 -1.28 12.69
C ASP A 6 -7.71 -1.04 11.21
N PRO A 7 -6.62 -1.64 10.71
CA PRO A 7 -6.25 -1.47 9.32
C PRO A 7 -7.22 -2.25 8.44
N LEU A 8 -8.01 -1.52 7.64
CA LEU A 8 -8.88 -2.11 6.60
C LEU A 8 -8.08 -3.00 5.63
N ASN A 9 -6.80 -2.66 5.42
CA ASN A 9 -5.84 -3.47 4.68
C ASN A 9 -4.74 -3.97 5.63
N LYS A 10 -4.98 -5.15 6.20
CA LYS A 10 -4.07 -5.80 7.16
C LYS A 10 -2.68 -6.05 6.56
N ASP A 11 -2.62 -6.48 5.30
CA ASP A 11 -1.37 -6.75 4.58
C ASP A 11 -0.52 -5.48 4.43
N ALA A 12 -1.16 -4.36 4.08
CA ALA A 12 -0.47 -3.08 3.96
C ALA A 12 0.07 -2.57 5.30
N ALA A 13 -0.68 -2.78 6.39
CA ALA A 13 -0.23 -2.42 7.74
C ALA A 13 0.95 -3.28 8.20
N GLU A 14 0.94 -4.59 7.92
CA GLU A 14 2.07 -5.48 8.22
C GLU A 14 3.33 -5.06 7.47
N VAL A 15 3.22 -4.77 6.16
CA VAL A 15 4.36 -4.30 5.37
C VAL A 15 4.88 -2.95 5.89
N LEU A 16 4.01 -2.06 6.33
CA LEU A 16 4.41 -0.78 6.93
C LEU A 16 5.21 -0.97 8.23
N GLN A 17 4.79 -1.91 9.09
CA GLN A 17 5.47 -2.20 10.36
C GLN A 17 6.80 -2.94 10.16
N ASN A 18 6.81 -3.95 9.28
CA ASN A 18 7.97 -4.80 9.05
C ASN A 18 9.01 -4.16 8.11
N ASN A 19 8.56 -3.42 7.09
CA ASN A 19 9.43 -2.86 6.06
C ASN A 19 8.85 -1.59 5.43
N ARG A 20 9.10 -0.46 6.09
CA ARG A 20 8.65 0.86 5.64
C ARG A 20 9.08 1.22 4.21
N ARG A 21 10.28 0.82 3.79
CA ARG A 21 10.78 1.10 2.43
C ARG A 21 10.00 0.31 1.37
N ALA A 22 9.66 -0.95 1.66
CA ALA A 22 8.82 -1.75 0.77
C ALA A 22 7.40 -1.17 0.67
N PHE A 23 6.85 -0.68 1.79
CA PHE A 23 5.56 0.00 1.81
C PHE A 23 5.54 1.22 0.88
N GLU A 24 6.55 2.10 0.96
CA GLU A 24 6.65 3.28 0.09
C GLU A 24 6.71 2.92 -1.41
N GLN A 25 7.41 1.84 -1.76
CA GLN A 25 7.47 1.34 -3.13
C GLN A 25 6.10 0.80 -3.60
N ASN A 26 5.40 0.07 -2.74
CA ASN A 26 4.06 -0.45 -3.04
C ASN A 26 3.05 0.68 -3.22
N VAL A 27 3.10 1.72 -2.38
CA VAL A 27 2.28 2.92 -2.52
C VAL A 27 2.56 3.60 -3.85
N THR A 28 3.84 3.81 -4.20
CA THR A 28 4.20 4.45 -5.48
C THR A 28 3.71 3.67 -6.69
N LYS A 29 3.79 2.33 -6.65
CA LYS A 29 3.27 1.45 -7.71
C LYS A 29 1.74 1.51 -7.80
N ALA A 30 1.06 1.41 -6.66
CA ALA A 30 -0.40 1.47 -6.59
C ALA A 30 -0.93 2.80 -7.15
N MET A 31 -0.36 3.93 -6.71
CA MET A 31 -0.80 5.27 -7.13
C MET A 31 -0.62 5.51 -8.64
N ARG A 32 0.41 4.92 -9.25
CA ARG A 32 0.69 5.03 -10.71
C ARG A 32 -0.23 4.18 -11.57
N GLY A 33 -1.02 3.29 -10.97
CA GLY A 33 -1.81 2.28 -11.67
C GLY A 33 -0.99 1.01 -11.86
N GLY A 34 -1.26 -0.02 -11.07
CA GLY A 34 -0.47 -1.25 -11.11
C GLY A 34 -0.88 -2.27 -10.06
N TYR A 35 -0.21 -3.42 -10.10
CA TYR A 35 -0.46 -4.51 -9.15
C TYR A 35 0.41 -4.39 -7.91
N VAL A 36 -0.19 -4.62 -6.74
CA VAL A 36 0.51 -4.93 -5.49
C VAL A 36 0.04 -6.31 -5.05
N GLY A 37 0.93 -7.31 -5.15
CA GLY A 37 0.54 -8.71 -5.01
C GLY A 37 -0.38 -9.14 -6.16
N SER A 38 -1.56 -9.67 -5.83
CA SER A 38 -2.61 -10.05 -6.79
C SER A 38 -3.68 -8.98 -6.99
N VAL A 39 -3.60 -7.85 -6.30
CA VAL A 39 -4.61 -6.78 -6.34
C VAL A 39 -4.15 -5.68 -7.28
N PHE A 40 -5.00 -5.32 -8.25
CA PHE A 40 -4.79 -4.17 -9.12
C PHE A 40 -5.31 -2.90 -8.46
N PHE A 41 -4.49 -1.84 -8.48
CA PHE A 41 -4.87 -0.50 -8.04
C PHE A 41 -4.96 0.42 -9.25
N GLU A 42 -6.06 1.14 -9.37
CA GLU A 42 -6.25 2.14 -10.42
C GLU A 42 -5.33 3.34 -10.20
N ARG A 43 -4.89 3.95 -11.31
CA ARG A 43 -4.05 5.15 -11.25
C ARG A 43 -4.84 6.30 -10.63
N CYS A 44 -4.28 6.92 -9.60
CA CYS A 44 -4.87 8.07 -8.92
C CYS A 44 -3.89 9.27 -8.80
N LEU A 45 -2.77 9.22 -9.52
CA LEU A 45 -1.93 10.41 -9.73
C LEU A 45 -2.60 11.35 -10.73
N LYS A 46 -2.82 12.59 -10.28
CA LYS A 46 -3.32 13.72 -11.07
C LYS A 46 -2.32 14.15 -12.15
#